data_AF-A7B6B1-F1
#
_entry.id   AF-A7B6B1-F1
#
_cell.length_a   1.000
_cell.length_b   1.000
_cell.length_c   1.000
_cell.angle_alpha   90.00
_cell.angle_beta   90.00
_cell.angle_gamma   90.00
#
_symmetry.space_group_name_H-M   'P 1'
#
loop_
_entity.id
_entity.type
_entity.pdbx_description
1 polymer ?
#
loop_
_entity_poly.entity_id
_entity_poly.type
_entity_poly.pdbx_seq_one_letter_code
_entity_poly.pdbx_strand_id
1 'polypeptide(L)'
;MGSVKLLKGSEEFEMFQDYWKMMQSVWSVENTKEYWEKVVEDTDRFYRKYQTEFSKELALALANELERKAKHEAEQTTVQERMGIHFGRCRGTSWGE
;
A
#
# COMPACT_ATOMS: atom_id res chain seq x y z
N MET A 1 33.68 -5.95 12.00
CA MET A 1 32.52 -6.38 12.82
C MET A 1 31.87 -7.55 12.11
N GLY A 2 31.67 -8.69 12.79
CA GLY A 2 31.06 -9.88 12.20
C GLY A 2 29.57 -9.65 11.93
N SER A 3 29.02 -10.30 10.89
CA SER A 3 27.59 -10.25 10.60
C SER A 3 26.79 -10.98 11.67
N VAL A 4 25.79 -10.30 12.23
CA VAL A 4 24.78 -10.94 13.09
C VAL A 4 23.76 -11.61 12.18
N LYS A 5 23.50 -12.90 12.38
CA LYS A 5 22.46 -13.63 11.66
C LYS A 5 21.14 -13.43 12.39
N LEU A 6 20.18 -12.74 11.76
CA LEU A 6 18.79 -12.73 12.21
C LEU A 6 18.18 -14.09 11.88
N LEU A 7 18.17 -14.99 12.87
CA LEU A 7 17.68 -16.35 12.70
C LEU A 7 16.15 -16.38 12.67
N LYS A 8 15.59 -17.40 12.03
CA LYS A 8 14.16 -17.67 12.05
C LYS A 8 13.69 -17.86 13.50
N GLY A 9 12.68 -17.09 13.92
CA GLY A 9 12.18 -17.04 15.30
C GLY A 9 12.80 -15.95 16.18
N SER A 10 13.72 -15.14 15.64
CA SER A 10 14.05 -13.85 16.24
C SER A 10 12.92 -12.84 16.02
N GLU A 11 12.78 -11.90 16.95
CA GLU A 11 11.77 -10.84 16.88
C GLU A 11 11.91 -10.03 15.58
N GLU A 12 13.14 -9.71 15.18
CA GLU A 12 13.40 -8.94 13.96
C GLU A 12 12.98 -9.72 12.70
N PHE A 13 13.25 -11.02 12.66
CA PHE A 13 12.84 -11.85 11.53
C PHE A 13 11.32 -11.89 11.41
N GLU A 14 10.62 -12.13 12.52
CA GLU A 14 9.16 -12.13 12.54
C GLU A 14 8.58 -10.76 12.17
N MET A 15 9.18 -9.68 12.67
CA MET A 15 8.81 -8.30 12.35
C MET A 15 8.88 -8.03 10.85
N PHE A 16 9.98 -8.40 10.19
CA PHE A 16 10.07 -8.21 8.73
C PHE A 16 9.10 -9.10 7.96
N GLN A 17 8.84 -10.33 8.42
CA GLN A 17 7.84 -11.19 7.80
C GLN A 17 6.43 -10.60 7.89
N ASP A 18 6.04 -10.10 9.06
CA ASP A 18 4.72 -9.52 9.27
C ASP A 18 4.59 -8.16 8.60
N TYR A 19 5.65 -7.35 8.59
CA TYR A 19 5.73 -6.13 7.79
C TYR A 19 5.50 -6.42 6.31
N TRP A 20 6.15 -7.45 5.76
CA TRP A 20 5.98 -7.84 4.36
C TRP A 20 4.54 -8.26 4.05
N LYS A 21 3.92 -9.06 4.91
CA LYS A 21 2.50 -9.45 4.76
C LYS A 21 1.56 -8.24 4.82
N MET A 22 1.79 -7.34 5.79
CA MET A 22 1.02 -6.09 5.93
C MET A 22 1.12 -5.29 4.63
N MET A 23 2.35 -5.03 4.16
CA MET A 23 2.63 -4.29 2.93
C MET A 23 1.89 -4.89 1.73
N GLN A 24 1.95 -6.21 1.54
CA GLN A 24 1.23 -6.88 0.44
C GLN A 24 -0.29 -6.69 0.54
N SER A 25 -0.86 -6.68 1.75
CA SER A 25 -2.30 -6.56 1.96
C SER A 25 -2.87 -5.18 1.66
N VAL A 26 -2.04 -4.13 1.65
CA VAL A 26 -2.44 -2.73 1.42
C VAL A 26 -1.79 -2.13 0.17
N TRP A 27 -0.99 -2.89 -0.59
CA TRP A 27 -0.19 -2.36 -1.69
C TRP A 27 -1.00 -1.81 -2.87
N SER A 28 -2.20 -2.38 -3.08
CA SER A 28 -3.19 -1.88 -4.04
C SER A 28 -3.97 -0.78 -3.36
N VAL A 29 -3.69 0.48 -3.76
CA VAL A 29 -4.34 1.64 -3.17
C VAL A 29 -5.76 1.76 -3.71
N GLU A 30 -6.70 2.00 -2.81
CA GLU A 30 -8.08 2.33 -3.15
C GLU A 30 -8.41 3.70 -2.54
N ASN A 31 -9.02 4.59 -3.32
CA ASN A 31 -9.36 5.93 -2.83
C ASN A 31 -10.71 5.93 -2.08
N THR A 32 -10.86 4.99 -1.15
CA THR A 32 -12.06 4.79 -0.32
C THR A 32 -11.70 5.01 1.15
N LYS A 33 -12.67 5.43 1.95
CA LYS A 33 -12.44 5.68 3.38
C LYS A 33 -12.11 4.38 4.11
N GLU A 34 -12.80 3.30 3.74
CA GLU A 34 -12.67 1.97 4.31
C GLU A 34 -11.25 1.40 4.12
N TYR A 35 -10.64 1.65 2.96
CA TYR A 35 -9.25 1.29 2.71
C TYR A 35 -8.30 2.01 3.67
N TRP A 36 -8.45 3.34 3.83
CA TRP A 36 -7.57 4.12 4.71
C TRP A 36 -7.76 3.76 6.19
N GLU A 37 -8.99 3.47 6.62
CA GLU A 37 -9.26 2.95 7.97
C GLU A 37 -8.52 1.61 8.18
N LYS A 38 -8.57 0.70 7.21
CA LYS A 38 -7.82 -0.57 7.26
C LYS A 38 -6.30 -0.35 7.33
N VAL A 39 -5.75 0.58 6.55
CA VAL A 39 -4.32 0.92 6.58
C VAL A 39 -3.89 1.38 7.97
N VAL A 40 -4.68 2.26 8.59
CA VAL A 40 -4.43 2.74 9.96
C VAL A 40 -4.52 1.60 10.97
N GLU A 41 -5.54 0.74 10.88
CA GLU A 41 -5.69 -0.40 11.78
C GLU A 41 -4.54 -1.41 11.66
N ASP A 42 -4.10 -1.73 10.44
CA ASP A 42 -3.02 -2.69 10.21
C ASP A 42 -1.66 -2.15 10.68
N THR A 43 -1.39 -0.86 10.41
CA THR A 43 -0.16 -0.20 10.86
C THR A 43 -0.10 -0.05 12.38
N ASP A 44 -1.22 0.29 13.03
CA ASP A 44 -1.32 0.32 14.50
C ASP A 44 -1.16 -1.08 15.10
N ARG A 45 -1.80 -2.11 14.52
CA ARG A 45 -1.65 -3.51 14.96
C ARG A 45 -0.20 -3.98 14.84
N PHE A 46 0.49 -3.65 13.75
CA PHE A 46 1.90 -3.97 13.56
C PHE A 46 2.77 -3.30 14.62
N TYR A 47 2.60 -2.00 14.85
CA TYR A 47 3.34 -1.28 15.88
C TYR A 47 3.07 -1.85 17.28
N ARG A 48 1.81 -2.11 17.64
CA ARG A 48 1.44 -2.68 18.94
C ARG A 48 2.04 -4.07 19.21
N LYS A 49 2.35 -4.85 18.17
CA LYS A 49 2.96 -6.17 18.33
C LYS A 49 4.42 -6.08 18.77
N TYR A 50 5.18 -5.12 18.26
CA TYR A 50 6.63 -5.01 18.50
C TYR A 50 7.02 -3.86 19.44
N GLN A 51 6.27 -2.75 19.43
CA GLN A 51 6.45 -1.58 20.30
C GLN A 51 7.87 -0.99 20.31
N THR A 52 8.56 -1.04 19.17
CA THR A 52 9.88 -0.43 18.99
C THR A 52 9.78 0.83 18.14
N GLU A 53 10.71 1.78 18.31
CA GLU A 53 10.76 2.96 17.43
C GLU A 53 11.00 2.55 15.97
N PHE A 54 11.74 1.47 15.74
CA PHE A 54 11.98 0.97 14.39
C PHE A 54 10.69 0.43 13.73
N SER A 55 9.86 -0.34 14.45
CA SER A 55 8.59 -0.82 13.89
C SER A 55 7.63 0.34 13.62
N LYS A 56 7.63 1.37 14.46
CA LYS A 56 6.86 2.61 14.26
C LYS A 56 7.29 3.35 12.99
N GLU A 57 8.59 3.54 12.79
CA GLU A 57 9.12 4.20 11.60
C GLU A 57 8.77 3.43 10.32
N LEU A 58 8.84 2.09 10.35
CA LEU A 58 8.44 1.25 9.22
C LEU A 58 6.94 1.41 8.89
N ALA A 59 6.08 1.41 9.91
CA ALA A 59 4.64 1.60 9.74
C ALA A 59 4.32 2.97 9.11
N LEU A 60 4.95 4.04 9.60
CA LEU A 60 4.80 5.40 9.07
C LEU A 60 5.34 5.52 7.64
N ALA A 61 6.49 4.91 7.35
CA ALA A 61 7.07 4.91 6.01
C ALA A 61 6.12 4.26 4.99
N LEU A 62 5.48 3.14 5.36
CA LEU A 62 4.48 2.49 4.51
C LEU A 62 3.27 3.39 4.27
N ALA A 63 2.68 3.96 5.32
CA ALA A 63 1.51 4.84 5.18
C ALA A 63 1.81 6.03 4.25
N ASN A 64 2.97 6.67 4.41
CA ASN A 64 3.42 7.77 3.57
C ASN A 64 3.66 7.37 2.10
N GLU A 65 4.08 6.13 1.84
CA GLU A 65 4.22 5.62 0.47
C GLU A 65 2.86 5.40 -0.19
N LEU A 66 1.88 4.84 0.55
CA LEU A 66 0.53 4.64 0.05
C LEU A 66 -0.15 5.98 -0.25
N GLU A 67 0.03 7.00 0.59
CA GLU A 67 -0.46 8.35 0.31
C GLU A 67 0.14 8.95 -0.97
N ARG A 68 1.45 8.75 -1.21
CA ARG A 68 2.09 9.24 -2.43
C ARG A 68 1.50 8.57 -3.67
N LYS A 69 1.29 7.26 -3.62
CA LYS A 69 0.62 6.51 -4.70
C LYS A 69 -0.79 7.02 -4.96
N ALA A 70 -1.59 7.21 -3.90
CA ALA A 70 -2.95 7.73 -4.01
C ALA A 70 -3.00 9.10 -4.70
N LYS A 71 -2.08 10.00 -4.31
CA LYS A 71 -1.95 11.34 -4.91
C LYS A 71 -1.59 11.25 -6.39
N HIS A 72 -0.63 10.39 -6.75
CA HIS A 72 -0.25 10.19 -8.16
C HIS A 72 -1.39 9.64 -9.03
N GLU A 73 -2.19 8.70 -8.52
CA GLU A 73 -3.35 8.16 -9.26
C GLU A 73 -4.47 9.19 -9.43
N ALA A 74 -4.71 10.02 -8.40
CA ALA A 74 -5.67 11.11 -8.47
C ALA A 74 -5.24 12.20 -9.48
N GLU A 75 -3.95 12.57 -9.48
CA GLU A 75 -3.39 13.52 -10.44
C GLU A 75 -3.49 13.00 -11.89
N GLN A 76 -3.19 11.72 -12.13
CA GLN A 76 -3.35 11.13 -13.46
C GLN A 76 -4.80 11.12 -13.94
N THR A 77 -5.75 10.80 -13.05
CA THR A 77 -7.18 10.82 -13.37
C THR A 77 -7.65 12.23 -13.74
N THR A 78 -7.28 13.24 -12.95
CA THR A 78 -7.68 14.64 -13.20
C THR A 78 -7.03 15.23 -14.45
N VAL A 79 -5.80 14.84 -14.79
CA VAL A 79 -5.13 15.23 -16.04
C VAL A 79 -5.81 14.57 -17.24
N GLN A 80 -6.15 13.28 -17.17
CA GLN A 80 -6.88 12.58 -18.25
C GLN A 80 -8.26 13.20 -18.51
N GLU A 81 -8.99 13.53 -17.45
CA GLU A 81 -10.31 14.16 -17.53
C GLU A 81 -10.22 15.61 -18.07
N ARG A 82 -9.25 16.40 -17.61
CA ARG A 82 -8.98 17.76 -18.13
C ARG A 82 -8.49 17.77 -19.57
N MET A 83 -7.75 16.75 -19.99
CA MET A 83 -7.33 16.59 -21.39
C MET A 83 -8.45 16.02 -22.28
N GLY A 84 -9.66 15.80 -21.74
CA GLY A 84 -10.80 15.32 -22.52
C GLY A 84 -10.57 13.94 -23.13
N ILE A 85 -9.65 13.15 -22.58
CA ILE A 85 -9.41 11.78 -23.02
C ILE A 85 -10.55 10.93 -22.46
N HIS A 86 -11.71 11.02 -23.11
CA HIS A 86 -12.76 10.03 -22.98
C HIS A 86 -12.16 8.72 -23.52
N PHE A 87 -11.72 7.82 -22.63
CA PHE A 87 -11.53 6.43 -23.03
C PHE A 87 -12.93 5.87 -23.26
N GLY A 88 -13.48 6.17 -24.44
CA GLY A 88 -14.58 5.42 -25.00
C GLY A 88 -14.13 3.98 -24.98
N ARG A 89 -14.67 3.19 -24.04
CA ARG A 89 -14.65 1.74 -24.15
C ARG A 89 -15.48 1.42 -25.39
N CYS A 90 -14.86 1.48 -26.56
CA CYS A 90 -15.31 0.84 -27.77
C CYS A 90 -15.26 -0.67 -27.51
N ARG A 91 -16.24 -1.18 -26.75
CA ARG A 91 -16.71 -2.54 -26.94
C ARG A 91 -17.41 -2.50 -28.29
N GLY A 92 -16.71 -2.99 -29.31
CA GLY A 92 -17.20 -3.05 -30.67
C GLY A 92 -18.60 -3.62 -30.73
N THR A 93 -19.53 -2.81 -31.20
CA THR A 93 -20.69 -3.28 -31.93
C THR A 93 -20.17 -3.89 -33.23
N SER A 94 -19.98 -5.22 -33.27
CA SER A 94 -20.05 -5.94 -34.54
C SER A 94 -21.51 -6.24 -34.81
N TRP A 95 -21.99 -5.61 -35.86
CA TRP A 95 -23.28 -5.80 -36.50
C TRP A 95 -23.44 -7.26 -36.98
N GLY A 96 -24.69 -7.73 -37.04
CA GLY A 96 -25.02 -9.13 -37.22
C GLY A 96 -25.07 -9.65 -38.65
N GLU A 97 -25.46 -10.92 -38.72
CA GLU A 97 -26.31 -11.59 -39.72
C GLU A 97 -27.15 -12.65 -38.99
#